data_AF-A0A936K202-F1
#
_entry.id   AF-A0A936K202-F1
#
_cell.length_a   1.000
_cell.length_b   1.000
_cell.length_c   1.000
_cell.angle_alpha   90.00
_cell.angle_beta   90.00
_cell.angle_gamma   90.00
#
_symmetry.space_group_name_H-M   'P 1'
#
loop_
_entity.id
_entity.type
_entity.pdbx_description
1 polymer ?
#
loop_
_entity_poly.entity_id
_entity_poly.type
_entity_poly.pdbx_seq_one_letter_code
_entity_poly.pdbx_strand_id
1 'polypeptide(L)'
;MNKSLLLASLVAAIALSACGKKEEAPAPAPAPAAAPAPAPTPVAEAASEAASAVMGAADAAASAVAGAATSAAEAAKDATGKAMDAAASAVKK
;
A
#
# COMPACT_ATOMS: atom_id res chain seq x y z
N MET A 1 -21.95 -9.83 2.03
CA MET A 1 -22.02 -8.43 1.55
C MET A 1 -20.89 -7.57 2.16
N ASN A 2 -19.65 -8.08 2.22
CA ASN A 2 -18.62 -7.52 3.12
C ASN A 2 -17.47 -6.89 2.33
N LYS A 3 -17.26 -7.34 1.09
CA LYS A 3 -16.23 -6.82 0.19
C LYS A 3 -16.60 -5.44 -0.38
N SER A 4 -17.89 -5.19 -0.55
CA SER A 4 -18.41 -3.88 -0.98
C SER A 4 -18.25 -2.81 0.10
N LEU A 5 -18.30 -3.18 1.39
CA LEU A 5 -18.08 -2.23 2.49
C LEU A 5 -16.61 -1.82 2.63
N LEU A 6 -15.66 -2.75 2.43
CA LEU A 6 -14.23 -2.41 2.44
C LEU A 6 -13.83 -1.51 1.28
N LEU A 7 -14.35 -1.78 0.07
CA LEU A 7 -14.11 -0.90 -1.08
C LEU A 7 -14.78 0.48 -0.88
N ALA A 8 -15.98 0.54 -0.32
CA ALA A 8 -16.66 1.80 -0.03
C ALA A 8 -15.95 2.64 1.04
N SER A 9 -15.44 2.00 2.11
CA SER A 9 -14.65 2.67 3.15
C SER A 9 -13.35 3.25 2.60
N LEU A 10 -12.67 2.51 1.71
CA LEU A 10 -11.43 2.98 1.10
C LEU A 10 -11.67 4.18 0.17
N VAL A 11 -12.74 4.16 -0.63
CA VAL A 11 -13.12 5.30 -1.48
C VAL A 11 -13.52 6.53 -0.66
N ALA A 12 -14.23 6.36 0.46
CA ALA A 12 -14.61 7.47 1.34
C ALA A 12 -13.40 8.14 2.01
N ALA A 13 -12.40 7.36 2.43
CA ALA A 13 -11.16 7.88 3.01
C ALA A 13 -10.36 8.74 2.00
N ILE A 14 -10.32 8.30 0.74
CA ILE A 14 -9.64 9.04 -0.34
C ILE A 14 -10.40 10.33 -0.69
N ALA A 15 -11.74 10.30 -0.69
CA ALA A 15 -12.56 11.48 -0.93
C ALA A 15 -12.43 12.54 0.19
N LEU A 16 -12.30 12.13 1.45
CA LEU A 16 -12.06 13.05 2.58
C LEU A 16 -10.66 13.67 2.52
N SER A 17 -9.65 12.88 2.12
CA SER A 17 -8.30 13.39 1.84
C SER A 17 -8.28 14.38 0.66
N ALA A 18 -9.21 14.25 -0.29
CA ALA A 18 -9.33 15.14 -1.44
C ALA A 18 -10.18 16.40 -1.17
N CYS A 19 -11.17 16.33 -0.26
CA CYS A 19 -12.03 17.47 0.09
C CYS A 19 -11.45 18.34 1.23
N GLY A 20 -10.47 17.85 1.99
CA GLY A 20 -9.77 18.61 3.05
C GLY A 20 -8.82 19.72 2.56
N LYS A 21 -8.83 20.05 1.26
CA LYS A 21 -7.88 21.00 0.64
C LYS A 21 -8.56 22.22 0.01
N LYS A 22 -9.68 22.67 0.57
CA LYS A 22 -10.44 23.82 0.05
C LYS A 22 -10.62 24.93 1.09
N GLU A 23 -9.53 25.61 1.42
CA GLU A 23 -9.59 27.00 1.88
C GLU A 23 -8.43 27.79 1.24
N GLU A 24 -8.69 28.31 0.04
CA GLU A 24 -7.94 29.42 -0.55
C GLU A 24 -8.95 30.52 -0.86
N ALA A 25 -8.82 31.66 -0.18
CA ALA A 25 -9.29 32.97 -0.65
C ALA A 25 -8.52 34.09 0.08
N PRO A 26 -8.25 35.23 -0.58
CA PRO A 26 -6.98 35.95 -0.45
C PRO A 26 -6.95 37.05 0.63
N ALA A 27 -5.83 37.07 1.36
CA ALA A 27 -5.11 38.17 2.04
C ALA A 27 -5.85 39.27 2.84
N PRO A 28 -5.51 39.42 4.14
CA PRO A 28 -5.10 40.70 4.73
C PRO A 28 -3.72 40.54 5.44
N ALA A 29 -2.84 41.51 5.68
CA ALA A 29 -2.59 42.92 5.39
C ALA A 29 -1.13 43.15 5.92
N PRO A 30 -0.38 44.21 5.56
CA PRO A 30 1.03 44.30 5.95
C PRO A 30 1.19 44.53 7.47
N ALA A 31 1.99 43.69 8.14
CA ALA A 31 2.34 43.81 9.55
C ALA A 31 3.71 43.11 9.83
N PRO A 32 4.42 43.46 10.92
CA PRO A 32 5.87 43.77 10.94
C PRO A 32 6.82 42.57 10.86
N ALA A 33 8.00 42.77 10.26
CA ALA A 33 9.00 41.71 10.07
C ALA A 33 9.61 41.24 11.41
N ALA A 34 9.37 39.97 11.73
CA ALA A 34 9.82 39.29 12.94
C ALA A 34 11.32 38.93 12.89
N ALA A 35 11.92 38.81 14.08
CA ALA A 35 13.30 38.38 14.29
C ALA A 35 13.59 36.98 13.68
N PRO A 36 14.85 36.71 13.25
CA PRO A 36 15.18 35.46 12.57
C PRO A 36 14.99 34.24 13.50
N ALA A 37 14.16 33.30 13.05
CA ALA A 37 13.90 32.03 13.71
C ALA A 37 15.10 31.07 13.57
N PRO A 38 15.37 30.21 14.58
CA PRO A 38 16.46 29.24 14.52
C PRO A 38 16.27 28.23 13.37
N ALA A 39 17.37 27.90 12.69
CA ALA A 39 17.37 27.02 11.52
C ALA A 39 17.01 25.56 11.88
N PRO A 40 16.15 24.89 11.10
CA PRO A 40 15.79 23.49 11.33
C PRO A 40 16.87 22.56 10.75
N THR A 41 17.62 21.86 11.60
CA THR A 41 18.72 20.98 11.15
C THR A 41 18.50 19.46 11.36
N PRO A 42 17.70 18.92 12.31
CA PRO A 42 17.59 17.45 12.46
C PRO A 42 16.33 16.79 11.85
N VAL A 43 15.30 17.55 11.46
CA VAL A 43 13.99 16.98 11.08
C VAL A 43 14.00 16.33 9.69
N ALA A 44 14.79 16.86 8.76
CA ALA A 44 14.86 16.35 7.39
C ALA A 44 15.57 14.99 7.31
N GLU A 45 16.67 14.81 8.05
CA GLU A 45 17.37 13.52 8.14
C GLU A 45 16.49 12.44 8.78
N ALA A 46 15.80 12.77 9.88
CA ALA A 46 14.88 11.83 10.53
C ALA A 46 13.72 11.41 9.61
N ALA A 47 13.20 12.33 8.79
CA ALA A 47 12.17 12.00 7.80
C ALA A 47 12.71 11.08 6.68
N SER A 48 13.95 11.28 6.25
CA SER A 48 14.59 10.45 5.22
C SER A 48 14.89 9.02 5.71
N GLU A 49 15.35 8.89 6.95
CA GLU A 49 15.54 7.59 7.62
C GLU A 49 14.21 6.84 7.76
N ALA A 50 13.15 7.53 8.20
CA ALA A 50 11.82 6.94 8.33
C ALA A 50 11.25 6.49 6.97
N ALA A 51 11.45 7.28 5.91
CA ALA A 51 11.05 6.91 4.56
C ALA A 51 11.79 5.66 4.06
N SER A 52 13.09 5.57 4.32
CA SER A 52 13.91 4.41 3.94
C SER A 52 13.50 3.14 4.69
N ALA A 53 13.18 3.25 5.98
CA ALA A 53 12.67 2.13 6.78
C ALA A 53 11.32 1.61 6.26
N VAL A 54 10.42 2.52 5.86
CA VAL A 54 9.13 2.16 5.26
C VAL A 54 9.32 1.46 3.91
N MET A 55 10.24 1.94 3.08
CA MET A 55 10.56 1.29 1.80
C MET A 55 11.09 -0.13 2.02
N GLY A 56 12.01 -0.33 2.97
CA GLY A 56 12.53 -1.65 3.31
C GLY A 56 11.44 -2.62 3.81
N ALA A 57 10.53 -2.13 4.65
CA ALA A 57 9.39 -2.93 5.13
C ALA A 57 8.43 -3.30 3.99
N ALA A 58 8.19 -2.39 3.04
CA ALA A 58 7.36 -2.64 1.87
C ALA A 58 7.98 -3.70 0.95
N ASP A 59 9.29 -3.65 0.72
CA ASP A 59 10.01 -4.62 -0.10
C ASP A 59 9.97 -6.03 0.51
N ALA A 60 10.21 -6.13 1.82
CA ALA A 60 10.08 -7.38 2.56
C ALA A 60 8.66 -7.97 2.48
N ALA A 61 7.63 -7.13 2.60
CA ALA A 61 6.24 -7.55 2.46
C ALA A 61 5.92 -8.02 1.02
N ALA A 62 6.43 -7.32 0.01
CA ALA A 62 6.28 -7.72 -1.38
C ALA A 62 6.93 -9.08 -1.67
N SER A 63 8.15 -9.31 -1.15
CA SER A 63 8.86 -10.58 -1.27
C SER A 63 8.12 -11.73 -0.57
N ALA A 64 7.54 -11.47 0.61
CA ALA A 64 6.74 -12.47 1.32
C ALA A 64 5.47 -12.85 0.54
N VAL A 65 4.78 -11.87 -0.06
CA VAL A 65 3.61 -12.10 -0.90
C VAL A 65 3.98 -12.87 -2.18
N ALA A 66 5.10 -12.53 -2.82
CA ALA A 66 5.59 -13.24 -4.00
C ALA A 66 5.92 -14.72 -3.68
N GLY A 67 6.55 -14.97 -2.54
CA GLY A 67 6.81 -16.33 -2.05
C GLY A 67 5.52 -17.11 -1.79
N ALA A 68 4.55 -16.50 -1.11
CA ALA A 68 3.25 -17.11 -0.86
C ALA A 68 2.48 -17.42 -2.16
N ALA A 69 2.54 -16.53 -3.15
CA ALA A 69 1.92 -16.72 -4.45
C ALA A 69 2.56 -17.88 -5.24
N THR A 70 3.88 -18.00 -5.21
CA THR A 70 4.60 -19.15 -5.80
C THR A 70 4.16 -20.47 -5.15
N SER A 71 4.12 -20.52 -3.82
CA SER A 71 3.70 -21.73 -3.09
C SER A 71 2.24 -22.10 -3.43
N ALA A 72 1.35 -21.12 -3.54
CA ALA A 72 -0.02 -21.35 -3.94
C ALA A 72 -0.14 -21.86 -5.39
N ALA A 73 0.70 -21.34 -6.30
CA ALA A 73 0.72 -21.78 -7.70
C ALA A 73 1.24 -23.22 -7.86
N GLU A 74 2.30 -23.59 -7.13
CA GLU A 74 2.82 -24.97 -7.09
C GLU A 74 1.78 -25.95 -6.55
N ALA A 75 1.11 -25.59 -5.45
CA ALA A 75 0.03 -26.42 -4.89
C ALA A 75 -1.14 -26.60 -5.87
N ALA A 76 -1.50 -25.55 -6.62
CA ALA A 76 -2.53 -25.63 -7.66
C ALA A 76 -2.11 -26.52 -8.84
N LYS A 77 -0.84 -26.46 -9.26
CA LYS A 77 -0.29 -27.35 -10.30
C LYS A 77 -0.29 -28.81 -9.86
N ASP A 78 0.12 -29.11 -8.63
CA ASP A 78 0.12 -30.48 -8.10
C ASP A 78 -1.30 -31.06 -8.05
N ALA A 79 -2.27 -30.27 -7.55
CA ALA A 79 -3.67 -30.66 -7.55
C ALA A 79 -4.22 -30.92 -8.95
N THR A 80 -3.85 -30.09 -9.93
CA THR A 80 -4.26 -30.27 -11.34
C THR A 80 -3.60 -31.51 -11.96
N GLY A 81 -2.32 -31.75 -11.68
CA GLY A 81 -1.60 -32.94 -12.13
C GLY A 81 -2.24 -34.22 -11.62
N LYS A 82 -2.59 -34.28 -10.33
CA LYS A 82 -3.32 -35.42 -9.74
C LYS A 82 -4.70 -35.63 -10.36
N ALA A 83 -5.43 -34.55 -10.66
CA ALA A 83 -6.73 -34.64 -11.31
C ALA A 83 -6.61 -35.20 -12.74
N MET A 84 -5.59 -34.79 -13.50
CA MET A 84 -5.35 -35.28 -14.85
C MET A 84 -4.90 -36.75 -14.88
N ASP A 85 -4.04 -37.16 -13.95
CA ASP A 85 -3.61 -38.57 -13.83
C ASP A 85 -4.77 -39.51 -13.49
N ALA A 86 -5.64 -39.09 -12.57
CA ALA A 86 -6.86 -39.80 -12.25
C ALA A 86 -7.81 -39.92 -13.45
N ALA A 87 -7.96 -38.84 -14.24
CA ALA A 87 -8.78 -38.84 -15.44
C ALA A 87 -8.20 -39.75 -16.55
N ALA A 88 -6.89 -39.74 -16.77
CA ALA A 88 -6.21 -40.60 -17.74
C ALA A 88 -6.35 -42.09 -17.37
N SER A 89 -6.23 -42.41 -16.09
CA SER A 89 -6.40 -43.76 -15.55
C SER A 89 -7.82 -44.29 -15.72
N ALA A 90 -8.83 -43.41 -15.61
CA ALA A 90 -10.23 -43.77 -15.81
C ALA A 90 -10.59 -44.04 -17.29
N VAL A 91 -9.91 -43.38 -18.23
CA VAL A 91 -10.13 -43.56 -19.68
C VAL A 91 -9.44 -44.82 -20.23
N LYS A 92 -8.40 -45.33 -19.57
CA LYS A 92 -7.65 -46.53 -19.99
C LYS A 92 -8.26 -47.84 -19.46
N LYS A 93 -9.30 -47.77 -18.63
CA LYS A 93 -9.96 -48.91 -17.99
C LYS A 93 -11.32 -49.17 -18.61
#